data_AF-A0A8T3V920-F1
#
_entry.id   AF-A0A8T3V920-F1
#
_cell.length_a   1.000
_cell.length_b   1.000
_cell.length_c   1.000
_cell.angle_alpha   90.00
_cell.angle_beta   90.00
_cell.angle_gamma   90.00
#
_symmetry.space_group_name_H-M   'P 1'
#
loop_
_entity.id
_entity.type
_entity.pdbx_description
1 polymer ?
#
loop_
_entity_poly.entity_id
_entity_poly.type
_entity_poly.pdbx_seq_one_letter_code
_entity_poly.pdbx_strand_id
1 'polypeptide(L)'
;MSKRLSWKLKFSILMVLLIIIIYGSNYLVLGDAEHIISYVWTHLGFIPVDILLVAFLLDEIIERKEKEAMLEKLDMLMSTFFSEVGNELINQLSTVNKYKASTENLKSIKNWEDKDYENKLNELKSSTVDFSAIDMGLEDREEFLENLRTLLVDKREFIINLINNPNLLEKEEFTGLINAILHLDEELEHRKDLALVSDSDFAHLNGDMQRVYSKLVYEWVYYLRYLNKQYPYMIALIIRTNPFDETASVYVTE
;
A
#
# COMPACT_ATOMS: atom_id res chain seq x y z
N MET A 1 33.46 -5.23 -37.75
CA MET A 1 33.25 -4.76 -36.37
C MET A 1 32.52 -3.42 -36.40
N SER A 2 31.22 -3.38 -36.72
CA SER A 2 30.45 -2.14 -36.79
C SER A 2 29.69 -1.93 -35.49
N LYS A 3 30.03 -0.85 -34.77
CA LYS A 3 29.28 -0.38 -33.60
C LYS A 3 27.86 -0.07 -34.07
N ARG A 4 26.86 -0.76 -33.53
CA ARG A 4 25.44 -0.35 -33.66
C ARG A 4 25.32 1.05 -33.07
N LEU A 5 25.21 2.05 -33.94
CA LEU A 5 24.90 3.42 -33.55
C LEU A 5 23.59 3.40 -32.75
N SER A 6 23.61 3.91 -31.52
CA SER A 6 22.39 4.01 -30.70
C SER A 6 21.35 4.86 -31.44
N TRP A 7 20.06 4.54 -31.29
CA TRP A 7 18.99 5.27 -31.95
C TRP A 7 19.06 6.79 -31.65
N LYS A 8 19.53 7.14 -30.44
CA LYS A 8 19.80 8.51 -30.01
C LYS A 8 20.78 9.22 -30.96
N LEU A 9 21.89 8.57 -31.34
CA LEU A 9 22.90 9.20 -32.19
C LEU A 9 22.39 9.39 -33.63
N LYS A 10 21.63 8.41 -34.15
CA LYS A 10 20.99 8.56 -35.48
C LYS A 10 20.00 9.72 -35.50
N PHE A 11 19.21 9.86 -34.43
CA PHE A 11 18.27 10.95 -34.27
C PHE A 11 18.99 12.30 -34.17
N SER A 12 20.06 12.41 -33.37
CA SER A 12 20.86 13.64 -33.28
C SER A 12 21.44 14.06 -34.63
N ILE A 13 21.98 13.12 -35.42
CA ILE A 13 22.52 13.42 -36.76
C ILE A 13 21.41 13.92 -37.69
N LEU A 14 20.24 13.26 -37.69
CA LEU A 14 19.10 13.68 -38.49
C LEU A 14 18.63 15.10 -38.12
N MET A 15 18.57 15.42 -36.82
CA MET A 15 18.19 16.76 -36.35
C MET A 15 19.19 17.82 -36.81
N VAL A 16 20.49 17.55 -36.72
CA VAL A 16 21.52 18.49 -37.22
C VAL A 16 21.39 18.70 -38.73
N LEU A 17 21.15 17.64 -39.50
CA LEU A 17 20.91 17.77 -40.95
C LEU A 17 19.67 18.60 -41.26
N LEU A 18 18.56 18.39 -40.53
CA LEU A 18 17.34 19.18 -40.68
C LEU A 18 17.59 20.65 -40.36
N ILE A 19 18.33 20.96 -39.30
CA ILE A 19 18.73 22.34 -38.95
C ILE A 19 19.48 22.98 -40.13
N ILE A 20 20.48 22.29 -40.69
CA ILE A 20 21.27 22.81 -41.83
C ILE A 20 20.38 23.05 -43.05
N ILE A 21 19.48 22.11 -43.36
CA ILE A 21 18.57 22.23 -44.51
C ILE A 21 17.59 23.40 -44.33
N ILE A 22 17.00 23.55 -43.14
CA ILE A 22 16.02 24.60 -42.85
C ILE A 22 16.70 25.98 -42.96
N TYR A 23 17.80 26.21 -42.25
CA TYR A 23 18.47 27.52 -42.29
C TYR A 23 19.17 27.78 -43.64
N GLY A 24 19.70 26.73 -44.30
CA GLY A 24 20.28 26.84 -45.63
C GLY A 24 19.24 27.21 -46.70
N SER A 25 18.04 26.62 -46.65
CA SER A 25 16.95 26.99 -47.56
C SER A 25 16.44 28.41 -47.29
N ASN A 26 16.35 28.83 -46.01
CA ASN A 26 16.00 30.19 -45.64
C ASN A 26 16.98 31.22 -46.25
N TYR A 27 18.28 30.95 -46.16
CA TYR A 27 19.32 31.79 -46.76
C TYR A 27 19.19 31.86 -48.29
N LEU A 28 18.96 30.74 -48.98
CA LEU A 28 18.84 30.71 -50.44
C LEU A 28 17.59 31.46 -50.96
N VAL A 29 16.50 31.49 -50.21
CA VAL A 29 15.24 32.13 -50.61
C VAL A 29 15.20 33.62 -50.27
N LEU A 30 15.72 34.01 -49.09
CA LEU A 30 15.63 35.40 -48.60
C LEU A 30 16.91 36.21 -48.80
N GLY A 31 18.07 35.56 -48.95
CA GLY A 31 19.37 36.20 -49.20
C GLY A 31 19.96 36.99 -48.03
N ASP A 32 19.30 37.04 -46.87
CA ASP A 32 19.69 37.86 -45.72
C ASP A 32 20.35 37.01 -44.61
N ALA A 33 21.69 37.00 -44.59
CA ALA A 33 22.45 36.30 -43.55
C ALA A 33 22.39 36.99 -42.19
N GLU A 34 22.21 38.32 -42.16
CA GLU A 34 22.23 39.10 -40.92
C GLU A 34 20.98 38.80 -40.09
N HIS A 35 19.83 38.67 -40.74
CA HIS A 35 18.59 38.24 -40.09
C HIS A 35 18.72 36.86 -39.46
N ILE A 36 19.34 35.89 -40.16
CA ILE A 36 19.53 34.53 -39.65
C ILE A 36 20.47 34.54 -38.42
N ILE A 37 21.57 35.29 -38.47
CA ILE A 37 22.53 35.38 -37.36
C ILE A 37 21.88 36.01 -36.13
N SER A 38 21.12 37.10 -36.30
CA SER A 38 20.39 37.76 -35.21
C SER A 38 19.34 36.84 -34.57
N TYR A 39 18.62 36.08 -35.39
CA TYR A 39 17.64 35.09 -34.93
C TYR A 39 18.30 33.99 -34.10
N VAL A 40 19.40 33.40 -34.60
CA VAL A 40 20.17 32.38 -33.87
C VAL A 40 20.72 32.93 -32.55
N TRP A 41 21.23 34.16 -32.53
CA TRP A 41 21.76 34.79 -31.32
C TRP A 41 20.68 35.00 -30.25
N THR A 42 19.49 35.44 -30.68
CA THR A 42 18.32 35.61 -29.81
C THR A 42 17.90 34.27 -29.20
N HIS A 43 17.85 33.20 -30.01
CA HIS A 43 17.52 31.86 -29.52
C HIS A 43 18.60 31.28 -28.60
N LEU A 44 19.88 31.51 -28.92
CA LEU A 44 21.01 31.10 -28.06
C LEU A 44 20.90 31.74 -26.67
N GLY A 45 20.46 33.01 -26.60
CA GLY A 45 20.19 33.70 -25.34
C GLY A 45 18.99 33.15 -24.55
N PHE A 46 18.04 32.51 -25.24
CA PHE A 46 16.87 31.85 -24.61
C PHE A 46 17.13 30.41 -24.17
N ILE A 47 18.14 29.72 -24.71
CA ILE A 47 18.49 28.34 -24.33
C ILE A 47 18.57 28.13 -22.80
N PRO A 48 19.18 29.02 -22.00
CA PRO A 48 19.19 28.84 -20.54
C PRO A 48 17.80 28.79 -19.92
N VAL A 49 16.85 29.59 -20.43
CA VAL A 49 15.45 29.60 -19.98
C VAL A 49 14.76 28.29 -20.38
N ASP A 50 14.96 27.84 -21.62
CA ASP A 50 14.38 26.58 -22.11
C ASP A 50 14.90 25.37 -21.32
N ILE A 51 16.21 25.33 -21.04
CA ILE A 51 16.82 24.26 -20.24
C ILE A 51 16.25 24.26 -18.82
N LEU A 52 16.13 25.43 -18.17
CA LEU A 52 15.55 25.52 -16.83
C LEU A 52 14.09 25.07 -16.81
N LEU A 53 13.28 25.51 -17.78
CA LEU A 53 11.88 25.12 -17.89
C LEU A 53 11.75 23.60 -18.07
N VAL A 54 12.50 23.02 -19.01
CA VAL A 54 12.45 21.58 -19.28
C VAL A 54 12.99 20.79 -18.09
N ALA A 55 14.07 21.24 -17.43
CA ALA A 55 14.62 20.58 -16.26
C ALA A 55 13.60 20.51 -15.12
N PHE A 56 12.97 21.63 -14.74
CA PHE A 56 11.97 21.63 -13.67
C PHE A 56 10.74 20.76 -13.99
N LEU A 57 10.27 20.80 -15.23
CA LEU A 57 9.16 19.93 -15.66
C LEU A 57 9.55 18.45 -15.61
N LEU A 58 10.77 18.11 -16.02
CA LEU A 58 11.26 16.74 -15.94
C LEU A 58 11.44 16.28 -14.50
N ASP A 59 12.00 17.11 -13.64
CA ASP A 59 12.19 16.81 -12.22
C ASP A 59 10.85 16.51 -11.54
N GLU A 60 9.81 17.34 -11.76
CA GLU A 60 8.47 17.10 -11.21
C GLU A 60 7.84 15.79 -11.71
N ILE A 61 8.01 15.47 -13.00
CA ILE A 61 7.50 14.22 -13.58
C ILE A 61 8.23 13.01 -12.99
N ILE A 62 9.56 13.12 -12.80
CA ILE A 62 10.39 12.05 -12.21
C ILE A 62 9.98 11.83 -10.76
N GLU A 63 9.90 12.89 -9.95
CA GLU A 63 9.53 12.81 -8.53
C GLU A 63 8.14 12.17 -8.36
N ARG A 64 7.15 12.57 -9.18
CA ARG A 64 5.82 11.94 -9.15
C ARG A 64 5.89 10.44 -9.45
N LYS A 65 6.66 10.03 -10.46
CA LYS A 65 6.80 8.61 -10.81
C LYS A 65 7.53 7.81 -9.73
N GLU A 66 8.54 8.40 -9.09
CA GLU A 66 9.23 7.77 -7.97
C GLU A 66 8.30 7.60 -6.77
N LYS A 67 7.47 8.61 -6.48
CA LYS A 67 6.45 8.54 -5.44
C LYS A 67 5.39 7.47 -5.74
N GLU A 68 4.87 7.41 -6.95
CA GLU A 68 3.92 6.37 -7.38
C GLU A 68 4.52 4.96 -7.23
N ALA A 69 5.76 4.75 -7.69
CA ALA A 69 6.43 3.46 -7.59
C ALA A 69 6.74 3.07 -6.13
N MET A 70 7.02 4.04 -5.27
CA MET A 70 7.19 3.81 -3.83
C MET A 70 5.87 3.40 -3.17
N LEU A 71 4.77 4.11 -3.45
CA LEU A 71 3.44 3.76 -2.89
C LEU A 71 3.02 2.35 -3.33
N GLU A 72 3.27 1.98 -4.59
CA GLU A 72 3.00 0.62 -5.08
C GLU A 72 3.81 -0.43 -4.31
N LYS A 73 5.08 -0.17 -4.00
CA LYS A 73 5.89 -1.08 -3.16
C LYS A 73 5.35 -1.23 -1.75
N LEU A 74 4.81 -0.16 -1.16
CA LEU A 74 4.15 -0.25 0.15
C LEU A 74 2.88 -1.08 0.07
N ASP A 75 2.10 -0.96 -1.02
CA ASP A 75 0.93 -1.81 -1.23
C ASP A 75 1.28 -3.29 -1.41
N MET A 76 2.40 -3.59 -2.09
CA MET A 76 2.94 -4.95 -2.14
C MET A 76 3.32 -5.47 -0.74
N LEU A 77 3.90 -4.63 0.14
CA LEU A 77 4.23 -5.04 1.51
C LEU A 77 3.00 -5.36 2.34
N MET A 78 1.89 -4.62 2.18
CA MET A 78 0.62 -4.99 2.81
C MET A 78 0.15 -6.37 2.36
N SER A 79 0.37 -6.71 1.09
CA SER A 79 0.01 -8.05 0.57
C SER A 79 0.78 -9.14 1.31
N THR A 80 2.09 -8.95 1.51
CA THR A 80 2.92 -9.86 2.33
C THR A 80 2.47 -9.87 3.79
N PHE A 81 2.13 -8.71 4.36
CA PHE A 81 1.62 -8.64 5.74
C PHE A 81 0.34 -9.47 5.91
N PHE A 82 -0.63 -9.35 5.01
CA PHE A 82 -1.87 -10.10 5.12
C PHE A 82 -1.68 -11.60 4.89
N SER A 83 -0.75 -12.00 4.01
CA SER A 83 -0.44 -13.42 3.82
C SER A 83 0.29 -14.05 5.00
N GLU A 84 1.15 -13.30 5.70
CA GLU A 84 1.99 -13.83 6.79
C GLU A 84 1.34 -13.73 8.18
N VAL A 85 0.59 -12.66 8.47
CA VAL A 85 0.04 -12.42 9.82
C VAL A 85 -1.37 -11.87 9.82
N GLY A 86 -1.71 -10.96 8.89
CA GLY A 86 -2.97 -10.20 8.97
C GLY A 86 -4.22 -11.06 8.90
N ASN A 87 -4.27 -12.05 7.99
CA ASN A 87 -5.44 -12.92 7.87
C ASN A 87 -5.63 -13.83 9.09
N GLU A 88 -4.54 -14.39 9.62
CA GLU A 88 -4.60 -15.26 10.80
C GLU A 88 -4.99 -14.47 12.05
N LEU A 89 -4.47 -13.24 12.20
CA LEU A 89 -4.83 -12.36 13.31
C LEU A 89 -6.31 -11.93 13.24
N ILE A 90 -6.83 -11.64 12.04
CA ILE A 90 -8.27 -11.40 11.85
C ILE A 90 -9.06 -12.64 12.26
N ASN A 91 -8.65 -13.83 11.82
CA ASN A 91 -9.35 -15.07 12.12
C ASN A 91 -9.44 -15.29 13.64
N GLN A 92 -8.30 -15.26 14.35
CA GLN A 92 -8.25 -15.44 15.80
C GLN A 92 -9.12 -14.42 16.55
N LEU A 93 -9.00 -13.13 16.22
CA LEU A 93 -9.82 -12.08 16.85
C LEU A 93 -11.32 -12.21 16.51
N SER A 94 -11.65 -12.64 15.30
CA SER A 94 -13.04 -12.84 14.88
C SER A 94 -13.72 -13.98 15.61
N THR A 95 -12.98 -15.02 16.02
CA THR A 95 -13.56 -16.17 16.76
C THR A 95 -14.16 -15.76 18.09
N VAL A 96 -13.55 -14.77 18.75
CA VAL A 96 -13.94 -14.30 20.09
C VAL A 96 -14.82 -13.05 20.05
N ASN A 97 -14.95 -12.42 18.88
CA ASN A 97 -15.76 -11.22 18.73
C ASN A 97 -17.25 -11.55 18.78
N LYS A 98 -17.94 -10.98 19.78
CA LYS A 98 -19.40 -11.05 19.90
C LYS A 98 -20.15 -10.41 18.72
N TYR A 99 -19.59 -9.39 18.10
CA TYR A 99 -20.26 -8.55 17.10
C TYR A 99 -20.02 -9.00 15.65
N LYS A 100 -20.28 -10.29 15.36
CA LYS A 100 -20.11 -10.86 14.00
C LYS A 100 -20.92 -10.13 12.92
N ALA A 101 -22.04 -9.50 13.27
CA ALA A 101 -22.89 -8.73 12.34
C ALA A 101 -22.17 -7.51 11.73
N SER A 102 -21.23 -6.89 12.47
CA SER A 102 -20.50 -5.69 12.01
C SER A 102 -19.61 -5.97 10.79
N THR A 103 -19.22 -7.23 10.59
CA THR A 103 -18.36 -7.70 9.51
C THR A 103 -19.09 -8.60 8.51
N GLU A 104 -20.41 -8.77 8.64
CA GLU A 104 -21.17 -9.67 7.78
C GLU A 104 -21.18 -9.24 6.32
N ASN A 105 -21.18 -7.92 6.06
CA ASN A 105 -21.06 -7.38 4.71
C ASN A 105 -19.69 -7.64 4.05
N LEU A 106 -18.66 -8.00 4.82
CA LEU A 106 -17.35 -8.37 4.27
C LEU A 106 -17.36 -9.78 3.66
N LYS A 107 -18.35 -10.62 3.97
CA LYS A 107 -18.53 -11.93 3.33
C LYS A 107 -18.93 -11.81 1.86
N SER A 108 -19.68 -10.75 1.50
CA SER A 108 -20.21 -10.54 0.14
C SER A 108 -19.29 -9.70 -0.76
N ILE A 109 -18.02 -9.53 -0.38
CA ILE A 109 -17.04 -8.67 -1.06
C ILE A 109 -16.72 -9.08 -2.50
N LYS A 110 -17.01 -10.33 -2.88
CA LYS A 110 -16.79 -10.86 -4.24
C LYS A 110 -17.45 -10.02 -5.33
N ASN A 111 -18.56 -9.37 -5.02
CA ASN A 111 -19.37 -8.62 -6.00
C ASN A 111 -19.15 -7.11 -5.92
N TRP A 112 -18.16 -6.64 -5.17
CA TRP A 112 -17.95 -5.20 -4.94
C TRP A 112 -17.27 -4.53 -6.15
N GLU A 113 -17.77 -3.35 -6.49
CA GLU A 113 -17.12 -2.42 -7.40
C GLU A 113 -16.25 -1.43 -6.62
N ASP A 114 -15.39 -0.66 -7.31
CA ASP A 114 -14.47 0.29 -6.66
C ASP A 114 -15.20 1.28 -5.72
N LYS A 115 -16.43 1.66 -6.07
CA LYS A 115 -17.27 2.54 -5.25
C LYS A 115 -17.71 1.89 -3.93
N ASP A 116 -17.95 0.58 -3.92
CA ASP A 116 -18.34 -0.14 -2.71
C ASP A 116 -17.17 -0.21 -1.71
N TYR A 117 -15.96 -0.47 -2.21
CA TYR A 117 -14.75 -0.39 -1.41
C TYR A 117 -14.55 1.02 -0.82
N GLU A 118 -14.68 2.07 -1.63
CA GLU A 118 -14.57 3.46 -1.15
C GLU A 118 -15.60 3.81 -0.08
N ASN A 119 -16.86 3.42 -0.28
CA ASN A 119 -17.92 3.67 0.70
C ASN A 119 -17.61 2.97 2.02
N LYS A 120 -17.18 1.70 1.97
CA LYS A 120 -16.84 0.94 3.18
C LYS A 120 -15.60 1.50 3.86
N LEU A 121 -14.58 1.92 3.13
CA LEU A 121 -13.38 2.55 3.71
C LEU A 121 -13.73 3.85 4.42
N ASN A 122 -14.60 4.67 3.83
CA ASN A 122 -15.07 5.90 4.47
C ASN A 122 -15.89 5.62 5.74
N GLU A 123 -16.76 4.61 5.72
CA GLU A 123 -17.50 4.12 6.89
C GLU A 123 -16.51 3.71 8.00
N LEU A 124 -15.59 2.80 7.71
CA LEU A 124 -14.59 2.28 8.65
C LEU A 124 -13.62 3.35 9.17
N LYS A 125 -13.37 4.40 8.40
CA LYS A 125 -12.55 5.55 8.86
C LYS A 125 -13.31 6.45 9.83
N SER A 126 -14.63 6.55 9.68
CA SER A 126 -15.47 7.41 10.51
C SER A 126 -15.91 6.77 11.83
N SER A 127 -15.86 5.44 11.93
CA SER A 127 -16.31 4.69 13.11
C SER A 127 -15.42 3.48 13.38
N THR A 128 -15.17 3.20 14.67
CA THR A 128 -14.50 1.97 15.08
C THR A 128 -15.38 0.75 14.80
N VAL A 129 -14.75 -0.38 14.48
CA VAL A 129 -15.47 -1.65 14.34
C VAL A 129 -15.85 -2.15 15.73
N ASP A 130 -17.11 -2.58 15.88
CA ASP A 130 -17.58 -3.17 17.12
C ASP A 130 -16.82 -4.47 17.41
N PHE A 131 -16.20 -4.51 18.59
CA PHE A 131 -15.44 -5.65 19.06
C PHE A 131 -15.64 -5.83 20.56
N SER A 132 -15.97 -7.04 20.98
CA SER A 132 -15.94 -7.40 22.40
C SER A 132 -15.76 -8.90 22.57
N ALA A 133 -14.77 -9.26 23.37
CA ALA A 133 -14.50 -10.59 23.88
C ALA A 133 -14.76 -10.70 25.40
N ILE A 134 -15.25 -9.64 26.06
CA ILE A 134 -15.34 -9.53 27.54
C ILE A 134 -16.20 -10.66 28.17
N ASP A 135 -17.17 -11.17 27.42
CA ASP A 135 -18.07 -12.24 27.88
C ASP A 135 -17.39 -13.63 27.97
N MET A 136 -16.13 -13.75 27.54
CA MET A 136 -15.35 -14.98 27.62
C MET A 136 -15.11 -15.43 29.06
N GLY A 137 -15.28 -16.72 29.32
CA GLY A 137 -15.04 -17.33 30.63
C GLY A 137 -13.57 -17.29 31.02
N LEU A 138 -13.27 -17.28 32.32
CA LEU A 138 -11.90 -17.16 32.83
C LEU A 138 -10.96 -18.27 32.31
N GLU A 139 -11.47 -19.50 32.18
CA GLU A 139 -10.69 -20.65 31.68
C GLU A 139 -10.32 -20.48 30.19
N ASP A 140 -11.23 -19.98 29.36
CA ASP A 140 -11.00 -19.79 27.92
C ASP A 140 -10.07 -18.60 27.62
N ARG A 141 -10.02 -17.60 28.52
CA ARG A 141 -9.19 -16.39 28.36
C ARG A 141 -7.71 -16.71 28.32
N GLU A 142 -7.25 -17.56 29.23
CA GLU A 142 -5.84 -17.95 29.29
C GLU A 142 -5.41 -18.57 27.96
N GLU A 143 -6.13 -19.59 27.50
CA GLU A 143 -5.83 -20.30 26.25
C GLU A 143 -5.83 -19.34 25.05
N PHE A 144 -6.84 -18.46 24.96
CA PHE A 144 -6.93 -17.50 23.87
C PHE A 144 -5.76 -16.50 23.87
N LEU A 145 -5.44 -15.91 25.03
CA LEU A 145 -4.34 -14.94 25.14
C LEU A 145 -2.98 -15.60 24.90
N GLU A 146 -2.79 -16.85 25.32
CA GLU A 146 -1.58 -17.63 25.04
C GLU A 146 -1.41 -17.92 23.55
N ASN A 147 -2.48 -18.30 22.87
CA ASN A 147 -2.48 -18.50 21.41
C ASN A 147 -2.14 -17.20 20.66
N LEU A 148 -2.76 -16.09 21.07
CA LEU A 148 -2.49 -14.78 20.50
C LEU A 148 -1.04 -14.33 20.75
N ARG A 149 -0.53 -14.49 21.98
CA ARG A 149 0.87 -14.20 22.33
C ARG A 149 1.83 -15.04 21.49
N THR A 150 1.55 -16.33 21.34
CA THR A 150 2.37 -17.24 20.53
C THR A 150 2.43 -16.80 19.07
N LEU A 151 1.29 -16.42 18.48
CA LEU A 151 1.24 -15.89 17.12
C LEU A 151 2.07 -14.60 16.98
N LEU A 152 1.90 -13.64 17.89
CA LEU A 152 2.59 -12.34 17.81
C LEU A 152 4.11 -12.49 18.00
N VAL A 153 4.54 -13.33 18.94
CA VAL A 153 5.96 -13.64 19.15
C VAL A 153 6.58 -14.30 17.91
N ASP A 154 5.89 -15.27 17.29
CA ASP A 154 6.35 -15.92 16.05
C ASP A 154 6.52 -14.91 14.90
N LYS A 155 5.60 -13.94 14.78
CA LYS A 155 5.60 -12.95 13.70
C LYS A 155 6.33 -11.65 14.03
N ARG A 156 6.90 -11.51 15.23
CA ARG A 156 7.51 -10.26 15.72
C ARG A 156 8.66 -9.78 14.83
N GLU A 157 9.58 -10.67 14.48
CA GLU A 157 10.72 -10.30 13.62
C GLU A 157 10.24 -9.80 12.24
N PHE A 158 9.23 -10.45 11.67
CA PHE A 158 8.61 -10.02 10.43
C PHE A 158 7.99 -8.62 10.56
N ILE A 159 7.22 -8.36 11.63
CA ILE A 159 6.58 -7.06 11.87
C ILE A 159 7.63 -5.95 12.08
N ILE A 160 8.69 -6.21 12.85
CA ILE A 160 9.81 -5.27 13.04
C ILE A 160 10.50 -4.95 11.72
N ASN A 161 10.70 -5.95 10.85
CA ASN A 161 11.27 -5.74 9.53
C ASN A 161 10.41 -4.84 8.63
N LEU A 162 9.07 -4.85 8.78
CA LEU A 162 8.19 -3.91 8.08
C LEU A 162 8.39 -2.46 8.55
N ILE A 163 8.55 -2.24 9.86
CA ILE A 163 8.78 -0.91 10.46
C ILE A 163 10.10 -0.31 10.02
N ASN A 164 11.11 -1.15 9.78
CA ASN A 164 12.40 -0.69 9.27
C ASN A 164 12.33 -0.10 7.85
N ASN A 165 11.18 -0.18 7.16
CA ASN A 165 10.98 0.53 5.90
C ASN A 165 10.80 2.04 6.16
N PRO A 166 11.72 2.90 5.67
CA PRO A 166 11.68 4.34 5.94
C PRO A 166 10.44 5.04 5.35
N ASN A 167 9.79 4.43 4.35
CA ASN A 167 8.64 4.99 3.68
C ASN A 167 7.31 4.49 4.28
N LEU A 168 7.33 3.67 5.33
CA LEU A 168 6.09 3.11 5.92
C LEU A 168 5.11 4.21 6.35
N LEU A 169 5.64 5.33 6.86
CA LEU A 169 4.86 6.50 7.30
C LEU A 169 4.02 7.15 6.19
N GLU A 170 4.35 6.92 4.91
CA GLU A 170 3.51 7.38 3.78
C GLU A 170 2.14 6.64 3.75
N LYS A 171 2.00 5.54 4.49
CA LYS A 171 0.75 4.83 4.75
C LYS A 171 0.42 4.92 6.25
N GLU A 172 -0.17 6.05 6.65
CA GLU A 172 -0.47 6.35 8.06
C GLU A 172 -1.33 5.27 8.75
N GLU A 173 -2.39 4.79 8.07
CA GLU A 173 -3.31 3.79 8.63
C GLU A 173 -2.62 2.44 8.85
N PHE A 174 -1.84 1.98 7.85
CA PHE A 174 -1.05 0.76 7.94
C PHE A 174 0.05 0.88 9.01
N THR A 175 0.75 2.02 9.09
CA THR A 175 1.70 2.28 10.19
C THR A 175 0.99 2.21 11.55
N GLY A 176 -0.20 2.79 11.65
CA GLY A 176 -1.01 2.74 12.85
C GLY A 176 -1.44 1.33 13.24
N LEU A 177 -1.71 0.46 12.26
CA LEU A 177 -2.00 -0.96 12.48
C LEU A 177 -0.78 -1.67 13.07
N ILE A 178 0.38 -1.51 12.43
CA ILE A 178 1.63 -2.14 12.87
C ILE A 178 1.98 -1.72 14.31
N ASN A 179 1.85 -0.43 14.63
CA ASN A 179 2.08 0.07 15.99
C ASN A 179 1.08 -0.51 17.01
N ALA A 180 -0.19 -0.64 16.63
CA ALA A 180 -1.20 -1.22 17.53
C ALA A 180 -0.92 -2.70 17.81
N ILE A 181 -0.45 -3.46 16.81
CA ILE A 181 -0.06 -4.87 16.96
C ILE A 181 1.15 -4.98 17.89
N LEU A 182 2.20 -4.16 17.68
CA LEU A 182 3.37 -4.18 18.56
C LEU A 182 3.03 -3.81 20.00
N HIS A 183 2.17 -2.82 20.21
CA HIS A 183 1.74 -2.47 21.55
C HIS A 183 0.99 -3.63 22.24
N LEU A 184 0.11 -4.33 21.52
CA LEU A 184 -0.57 -5.52 22.05
C LEU A 184 0.42 -6.67 22.34
N ASP A 185 1.39 -6.89 21.46
CA ASP A 185 2.48 -7.85 21.65
C ASP A 185 3.30 -7.54 22.91
N GLU A 186 3.69 -6.28 23.10
CA GLU A 186 4.37 -5.81 24.30
C GLU A 186 3.55 -6.06 25.57
N GLU A 187 2.27 -5.70 25.57
CA GLU A 187 1.37 -5.95 26.70
C GLU A 187 1.30 -7.44 27.05
N LEU A 188 1.15 -8.33 26.06
CA LEU A 188 1.07 -9.77 26.30
C LEU A 188 2.39 -10.38 26.77
N GLU A 189 3.53 -9.91 26.26
CA GLU A 189 4.85 -10.41 26.66
C GLU A 189 5.22 -10.03 28.10
N HIS A 190 4.85 -8.83 28.55
CA HIS A 190 5.13 -8.40 29.92
C HIS A 190 4.31 -9.16 30.97
N ARG A 191 3.22 -9.83 30.56
CA ARG A 191 2.41 -10.71 31.41
C ARG A 191 2.98 -12.13 31.39
N LYS A 192 3.76 -12.46 32.42
CA LYS A 192 4.40 -13.78 32.55
C LYS A 192 3.41 -14.93 32.64
N ASP A 193 2.32 -14.73 33.37
CA ASP A 193 1.29 -15.73 33.62
C ASP A 193 -0.07 -15.14 33.25
N LEU A 194 -0.63 -15.60 32.13
CA LEU A 194 -1.89 -15.11 31.59
C LEU A 194 -3.11 -15.70 32.33
N ALA A 195 -2.92 -16.73 33.16
CA ALA A 195 -3.96 -17.25 34.05
C ALA A 195 -4.35 -16.26 35.16
N LEU A 196 -3.47 -15.29 35.46
CA LEU A 196 -3.67 -14.27 36.49
C LEU A 196 -4.39 -13.02 35.98
N VAL A 197 -4.77 -12.97 34.70
CA VAL A 197 -5.46 -11.83 34.10
C VAL A 197 -6.84 -11.68 34.73
N SER A 198 -7.04 -10.58 35.47
CA SER A 198 -8.31 -10.25 36.10
C SER A 198 -9.32 -9.72 35.07
N ASP A 199 -10.59 -9.60 35.45
CA ASP A 199 -11.61 -9.00 34.58
C ASP A 199 -11.27 -7.57 34.13
N SER A 200 -10.65 -6.77 35.01
CA SER A 200 -10.25 -5.41 34.66
C SER A 200 -9.07 -5.39 33.68
N ASP A 201 -8.13 -6.31 33.84
CA ASP A 201 -6.97 -6.42 32.95
C ASP A 201 -7.38 -6.98 31.58
N PHE A 202 -8.29 -7.96 31.56
CA PHE A 202 -8.88 -8.46 30.33
C PHE A 202 -9.70 -7.38 29.60
N ALA A 203 -10.44 -6.55 30.33
CA ALA A 203 -11.16 -5.41 29.73
C ALA A 203 -10.21 -4.39 29.10
N HIS A 204 -9.02 -4.17 29.67
CA HIS A 204 -7.96 -3.36 29.06
C HIS A 204 -7.46 -4.00 27.75
N LEU A 205 -7.04 -5.26 27.81
CA LEU A 205 -6.59 -6.01 26.63
C LEU A 205 -7.67 -6.08 25.54
N ASN A 206 -8.94 -6.17 25.92
CA ASN A 206 -10.06 -6.11 24.97
C ASN A 206 -10.10 -4.77 24.20
N GLY A 207 -9.78 -3.66 24.87
CA GLY A 207 -9.62 -2.36 24.20
C GLY A 207 -8.45 -2.36 23.22
N ASP A 208 -7.33 -2.97 23.57
CA ASP A 208 -6.15 -3.07 22.70
C ASP A 208 -6.44 -3.95 21.48
N MET A 209 -7.10 -5.10 21.69
CA MET A 209 -7.58 -5.99 20.64
C MET A 209 -8.61 -5.31 19.73
N GLN A 210 -9.53 -4.51 20.27
CA GLN A 210 -10.48 -3.73 19.46
C GLN A 210 -9.75 -2.73 18.56
N ARG A 211 -8.71 -2.05 19.06
CA ARG A 211 -7.90 -1.11 18.26
C ARG A 211 -7.19 -1.84 17.13
N VAL A 212 -6.58 -2.99 17.40
CA VAL A 212 -5.95 -3.84 16.39
C VAL A 212 -6.98 -4.33 15.36
N TYR A 213 -8.09 -4.90 15.83
CA TYR A 213 -9.14 -5.45 14.97
C TYR A 213 -9.76 -4.41 14.03
N SER A 214 -10.09 -3.22 14.56
CA SER A 214 -10.65 -2.14 13.74
C SER A 214 -9.71 -1.72 12.60
N LYS A 215 -8.41 -1.62 12.92
CA LYS A 215 -7.38 -1.27 11.92
C LYS A 215 -7.13 -2.41 10.92
N LEU A 216 -7.14 -3.66 11.37
CA LEU A 216 -7.03 -4.82 10.49
C LEU A 216 -8.16 -4.85 9.48
N VAL A 217 -9.40 -4.64 9.92
CA VAL A 217 -10.57 -4.64 9.03
C VAL A 217 -10.47 -3.53 7.98
N TYR A 218 -10.08 -2.31 8.38
CA TYR A 218 -9.84 -1.20 7.46
C TYR A 218 -8.77 -1.54 6.41
N GLU A 219 -7.58 -1.95 6.88
CA GLU A 219 -6.46 -2.27 6.01
C GLU A 219 -6.75 -3.46 5.10
N TRP A 220 -7.53 -4.43 5.57
CA TRP A 220 -7.91 -5.59 4.76
C TRP A 220 -8.82 -5.20 3.59
N VAL A 221 -9.78 -4.31 3.82
CA VAL A 221 -10.63 -3.76 2.73
C VAL A 221 -9.79 -2.92 1.77
N TYR A 222 -8.85 -2.11 2.29
CA TYR A 222 -7.94 -1.31 1.48
C TYR A 222 -7.05 -2.19 0.59
N TYR A 223 -6.44 -3.21 1.18
CA TYR A 223 -5.64 -4.24 0.52
C TYR A 223 -6.43 -4.96 -0.58
N LEU A 224 -7.66 -5.38 -0.31
CA LEU A 224 -8.49 -6.03 -1.32
C LEU A 224 -8.82 -5.12 -2.50
N ARG A 225 -9.12 -3.84 -2.24
CA ARG A 225 -9.34 -2.86 -3.30
C ARG A 225 -8.10 -2.72 -4.18
N TYR A 226 -6.91 -2.62 -3.57
CA TYR A 226 -5.65 -2.57 -4.31
C TYR A 226 -5.44 -3.81 -5.18
N LEU A 227 -5.63 -5.01 -4.62
CA LEU A 227 -5.52 -6.26 -5.38
C LEU A 227 -6.53 -6.33 -6.53
N ASN A 228 -7.77 -5.88 -6.32
CA ASN A 228 -8.80 -5.89 -7.36
C ASN A 228 -8.38 -5.08 -8.59
N LYS A 229 -7.70 -3.95 -8.35
CA LYS A 229 -7.26 -3.03 -9.39
C LYS A 229 -5.98 -3.48 -10.08
N GLN A 230 -4.98 -3.94 -9.32
CA GLN A 230 -3.62 -4.17 -9.83
C GLN A 230 -3.29 -5.64 -10.08
N TYR A 231 -3.87 -6.55 -9.29
CA TYR A 231 -3.60 -7.99 -9.40
C TYR A 231 -4.90 -8.83 -9.37
N PRO A 232 -5.77 -8.72 -10.39
CA PRO A 232 -7.05 -9.44 -10.43
C PRO A 232 -6.95 -10.97 -10.30
N TYR A 233 -5.78 -11.56 -10.60
CA TYR A 233 -5.56 -12.99 -10.43
C TYR A 233 -5.32 -13.40 -8.97
N MET A 234 -4.80 -12.50 -8.12
CA MET A 234 -4.55 -12.75 -6.71
C MET A 234 -5.81 -12.64 -5.86
N ILE A 235 -6.71 -11.71 -6.20
CA ILE A 235 -7.91 -11.43 -5.40
C ILE A 235 -8.84 -12.66 -5.29
N ALA A 236 -8.89 -13.50 -6.32
CA ALA A 236 -9.73 -14.70 -6.33
C ALA A 236 -9.36 -15.67 -5.20
N LEU A 237 -8.07 -15.79 -4.87
CA LEU A 237 -7.62 -16.61 -3.74
C LEU A 237 -8.05 -15.97 -2.41
N ILE A 238 -7.80 -14.66 -2.25
CA ILE A 238 -8.10 -13.96 -0.99
C ILE A 238 -9.60 -13.93 -0.68
N ILE A 239 -10.45 -13.71 -1.69
CA ILE A 239 -11.91 -13.79 -1.53
C ILE A 239 -12.34 -15.20 -1.12
N ARG A 240 -11.67 -16.23 -1.65
CA ARG A 240 -12.01 -17.62 -1.36
C ARG A 240 -11.50 -18.07 0.02
N THR A 241 -10.45 -17.44 0.53
CA THR A 241 -9.91 -17.64 1.88
C THR A 241 -10.26 -16.45 2.78
N ASN A 242 -11.44 -15.86 2.59
CA ASN A 242 -11.88 -14.68 3.32
C ASN A 242 -11.94 -14.99 4.83
N PRO A 243 -11.16 -14.29 5.69
CA PRO A 243 -11.11 -14.57 7.12
C PRO A 243 -12.43 -14.24 7.84
N PHE A 244 -13.35 -13.53 7.20
CA PHE A 244 -14.70 -13.25 7.73
C PHE A 244 -15.74 -14.30 7.32
N ASP A 245 -15.39 -15.28 6.47
CA ASP A 245 -16.28 -16.35 6.03
C ASP A 245 -15.86 -17.71 6.63
N GLU A 246 -16.62 -18.19 7.62
CA GLU A 246 -16.39 -19.49 8.27
C GLU A 246 -16.54 -20.69 7.31
N THR A 247 -17.14 -20.48 6.13
CA THR A 247 -17.31 -21.50 5.07
C THR A 247 -16.27 -21.38 3.94
N ALA A 248 -15.33 -20.44 4.07
CA ALA A 248 -14.24 -20.24 3.12
C ALA A 248 -13.43 -21.54 2.91
N SER A 249 -13.08 -21.84 1.65
CA SER A 249 -12.35 -23.05 1.29
C SER A 249 -11.34 -22.78 0.20
N VAL A 250 -10.07 -23.08 0.43
CA VAL A 250 -8.98 -22.90 -0.55
C VAL A 250 -9.20 -23.67 -1.85
N TYR A 251 -10.07 -24.68 -1.87
CA TYR A 251 -10.31 -25.50 -3.07
C TYR A 251 -11.38 -24.88 -3.97
N VAL A 252 -11.16 -24.95 -5.28
CA VAL A 252 -12.18 -24.59 -6.28
C VAL A 252 -13.14 -25.77 -6.38
N THR A 253 -14.40 -25.57 -6.01
CA THR A 253 -15.48 -26.52 -6.27
C THR A 253 -15.99 -26.33 -7.70
N GLU A 254 -16.28 -27.43 -8.40
CA GLU A 254 -16.85 -27.43 -9.77
C GLU A 254 -18.22 -26.73 -9.86
#